data_AF-A0A483ZEX5-F1
#
_entry.id   AF-A0A483ZEX5-F1
#
_cell.length_a   1.000
_cell.length_b   1.000
_cell.length_c   1.000
_cell.angle_alpha   90.00
_cell.angle_beta   90.00
_cell.angle_gamma   90.00
#
_symmetry.space_group_name_H-M   'P 1'
#
loop_
_entity.id
_entity.type
_entity.pdbx_description
1 polymer ?
#
loop_
_entity_poly.entity_id
_entity_poly.type
_entity_poly.pdbx_seq_one_letter_code
_entity_poly.pdbx_strand_id
1 'polypeptide(L)'
;PNGKAHADALKEAWIDNHGAAGREWVKWLAANQQEAKQAVRDAQTRWRGLIPADYGEQVHRLAERFAILEAALVTGASITGWSEQASRDAIQHSFNAWVKEFGTGNKEHQQIIEQCEAFLNAYGLSRFAPLPYDPSSMPIRDLAGYRKRKSSHDDAPLVFYTFPATFEKEIAQGFNARQFARVLAAAGLLSEPSSGRGYQQKSPRIDGRQINVYVLHQVAEGGEE
;
A
#
# COMPACT_ATOMS: atom_id res chain seq x y z
N PRO A 1 -9.47 -24.98 -34.26
CA PRO A 1 -8.33 -24.06 -34.05
C PRO A 1 -7.83 -24.15 -32.59
N ASN A 2 -6.53 -24.41 -32.38
CA ASN A 2 -5.91 -24.42 -31.04
C ASN A 2 -5.11 -23.14 -30.80
N GLY A 3 -4.69 -22.88 -29.55
CA GLY A 3 -3.99 -21.65 -29.19
C GLY A 3 -2.70 -21.41 -29.97
N LYS A 4 -1.96 -22.48 -30.31
CA LYS A 4 -0.76 -22.41 -31.14
C LYS A 4 -1.08 -21.92 -32.55
N ALA A 5 -2.04 -22.55 -33.22
CA ALA A 5 -2.44 -22.17 -34.58
C ALA A 5 -2.96 -20.72 -34.66
N HIS A 6 -3.63 -20.23 -33.61
CA HIS A 6 -4.06 -18.84 -33.53
C HIS A 6 -2.87 -17.87 -33.37
N ALA A 7 -1.92 -18.19 -32.49
CA ALA A 7 -0.72 -17.38 -32.29
C ALA A 7 0.17 -17.35 -33.54
N ASP A 8 0.34 -18.49 -34.22
CA ASP A 8 1.11 -18.60 -35.46
C ASP A 8 0.45 -17.76 -36.58
N ALA A 9 -0.87 -17.82 -36.74
CA ALA A 9 -1.60 -17.02 -37.73
C ALA A 9 -1.48 -15.50 -37.48
N LEU A 10 -1.56 -15.06 -36.21
CA LEU A 10 -1.30 -13.66 -35.86
C LEU A 10 0.14 -13.25 -36.19
N LYS A 11 1.09 -14.15 -35.93
CA LYS A 11 2.52 -13.92 -36.16
C LYS A 11 2.87 -13.87 -37.65
N GLU A 12 2.19 -14.60 -38.51
CA GLU A 12 2.38 -14.46 -39.95
C GLU A 12 1.75 -13.15 -40.44
N ALA A 13 0.51 -12.87 -40.03
CA ALA A 13 -0.22 -11.69 -40.47
C ALA A 13 0.47 -10.36 -40.12
N TRP A 14 0.99 -10.19 -38.90
CA TRP A 14 1.66 -8.94 -38.50
C TRP A 14 3.05 -8.74 -39.14
N ILE A 15 3.71 -9.80 -39.67
CA ILE A 15 5.00 -9.67 -40.35
C ILE A 15 4.75 -9.02 -41.71
N ASP A 16 3.73 -9.49 -42.41
CA ASP A 16 3.39 -8.98 -43.73
C ASP A 16 2.58 -7.68 -43.66
N ASN A 17 1.86 -7.43 -42.56
CA ASN A 17 0.95 -6.29 -42.42
C ASN A 17 1.19 -5.52 -41.11
N HIS A 18 2.18 -4.63 -41.10
CA HIS A 18 2.49 -3.77 -39.96
C HIS A 18 2.64 -2.29 -40.33
N GLY A 19 2.58 -1.42 -39.31
CA GLY A 19 2.89 0.00 -39.43
C GLY A 19 1.81 0.90 -40.02
N ALA A 20 0.83 0.36 -40.76
CA ALA A 20 -0.26 1.15 -41.35
C ALA A 20 -1.12 1.85 -40.28
N ALA A 21 -1.68 1.08 -39.34
CA ALA A 21 -2.53 1.60 -38.26
C ALA A 21 -1.85 2.72 -37.44
N GLY A 22 -0.60 2.49 -37.00
CA GLY A 22 0.13 3.47 -36.20
C GLY A 22 0.40 4.78 -36.96
N ARG A 23 0.73 4.70 -38.25
CA ARG A 23 0.96 5.90 -39.08
C ARG A 23 -0.32 6.71 -39.29
N GLU A 24 -1.44 6.05 -39.56
CA GLU A 24 -2.73 6.73 -39.70
C GLU A 24 -3.18 7.36 -38.38
N TRP A 25 -2.99 6.68 -37.25
CA TRP A 25 -3.30 7.24 -35.94
C TRP A 25 -2.44 8.46 -35.62
N VAL A 26 -1.13 8.42 -35.90
CA VAL A 26 -0.23 9.57 -35.69
C VAL A 26 -0.64 10.75 -36.57
N LYS A 27 -1.03 10.53 -37.83
CA LYS A 27 -1.57 11.60 -38.70
C LYS A 27 -2.84 12.22 -38.09
N TRP A 28 -3.76 11.39 -37.60
CA TRP A 28 -4.98 11.86 -36.96
C TRP A 28 -4.66 12.68 -35.70
N LEU A 29 -3.77 12.20 -34.83
CA LEU A 29 -3.35 12.92 -33.62
C LEU A 29 -2.71 14.28 -33.94
N ALA A 30 -1.87 14.33 -34.99
CA ALA A 30 -1.22 15.56 -35.42
C ALA A 30 -2.23 16.61 -35.91
N ALA A 31 -3.30 16.17 -36.59
CA ALA A 31 -4.38 17.03 -37.07
C ALA A 31 -5.40 17.43 -35.97
N ASN A 32 -5.60 16.59 -34.95
CA ASN A 32 -6.67 16.73 -33.95
C ASN A 32 -6.12 16.89 -32.52
N GLN A 33 -5.07 17.70 -32.34
CA GLN A 33 -4.36 17.79 -31.05
C GLN A 33 -5.24 18.21 -29.87
N GLN A 34 -6.20 19.12 -30.09
CA GLN A 34 -7.09 19.58 -29.03
C GLN A 34 -8.07 18.48 -28.62
N GLU A 35 -8.63 17.77 -29.59
CA GLU A 35 -9.52 16.63 -29.37
C GLU A 35 -8.79 15.51 -28.63
N ALA A 36 -7.56 15.17 -29.04
CA ALA A 36 -6.74 14.18 -28.36
C ALA A 36 -6.45 14.56 -26.90
N LYS A 37 -6.10 15.84 -26.64
CA LYS A 37 -5.89 16.34 -25.27
C LYS A 37 -7.18 16.30 -24.45
N GLN A 38 -8.31 16.62 -25.07
CA GLN A 38 -9.61 16.60 -24.39
C GLN A 38 -10.01 15.17 -24.03
N ALA A 39 -9.85 14.21 -24.95
CA ALA A 39 -10.11 12.80 -24.70
C ALA A 39 -9.33 12.26 -23.48
N VAL A 40 -8.07 12.64 -23.32
CA VAL A 40 -7.28 12.28 -22.13
C VAL A 40 -7.84 12.92 -20.86
N ARG A 41 -8.21 14.20 -20.88
CA ARG A 41 -8.80 14.89 -19.72
C ARG A 41 -10.14 14.30 -19.29
N ASP A 42 -10.98 13.97 -20.27
CA ASP A 42 -12.29 13.36 -20.04
C ASP A 42 -12.12 11.96 -19.45
N ALA A 43 -11.22 11.15 -20.02
CA ALA A 43 -10.87 9.85 -19.46
C ALA A 43 -10.33 9.98 -18.03
N GLN A 44 -9.37 10.89 -17.78
CA GLN A 44 -8.84 11.11 -16.43
C GLN A 44 -9.93 11.50 -15.42
N THR A 45 -10.87 12.36 -15.83
CA THR A 45 -12.00 12.77 -14.99
C THR A 45 -12.90 11.58 -14.67
N ARG A 46 -13.23 10.75 -15.67
CA ARG A 46 -14.00 9.52 -15.50
C ARG A 46 -13.30 8.54 -14.55
N TRP A 47 -12.00 8.30 -14.76
CA TRP A 47 -11.20 7.39 -13.95
C TRP A 47 -11.09 7.84 -12.49
N ARG A 48 -11.00 9.14 -12.22
CA ARG A 48 -11.07 9.67 -10.84
C ARG A 48 -12.39 9.36 -10.15
N GLY A 49 -13.50 9.34 -10.89
CA GLY A 49 -14.81 8.99 -10.35
C GLY A 49 -15.05 7.48 -10.16
N LEU A 50 -14.27 6.63 -10.84
CA LEU A 50 -14.42 5.17 -10.80
C LEU A 50 -13.65 4.51 -9.66
N ILE A 51 -12.63 5.18 -9.14
CA ILE A 51 -11.74 4.63 -8.13
C ILE A 51 -12.21 5.12 -6.77
N PRO A 52 -12.54 4.20 -5.85
CA PRO A 52 -12.85 4.55 -4.48
C PRO A 52 -11.74 5.37 -3.82
N ALA A 53 -12.08 6.41 -3.08
CA ALA A 53 -11.12 7.32 -2.44
C ALA A 53 -10.28 6.65 -1.35
N ASP A 54 -10.71 5.49 -0.85
CA ASP A 54 -9.99 4.67 0.11
C ASP A 54 -8.90 3.81 -0.54
N TYR A 55 -8.82 3.72 -1.87
CA TYR A 55 -7.75 2.96 -2.52
C TYR A 55 -6.39 3.64 -2.32
N GLY A 56 -5.34 2.82 -2.20
CA GLY A 56 -3.99 3.32 -1.98
C GLY A 56 -3.48 4.16 -3.16
N GLU A 57 -2.56 5.08 -2.87
CA GLU A 57 -1.97 6.02 -3.84
C GLU A 57 -1.36 5.31 -5.07
N GLN A 58 -0.89 4.07 -4.92
CA GLN A 58 -0.42 3.25 -6.04
C GLN A 58 -1.52 3.01 -7.09
N VAL A 59 -2.75 2.73 -6.66
CA VAL A 59 -3.87 2.47 -7.58
C VAL A 59 -4.31 3.77 -8.26
N HIS A 60 -4.34 4.88 -7.53
CA HIS A 60 -4.60 6.20 -8.12
C HIS A 60 -3.59 6.58 -9.20
N ARG A 61 -2.29 6.37 -8.95
CA ARG A 61 -1.24 6.61 -9.98
C ARG A 61 -1.38 5.69 -11.18
N LEU A 62 -1.76 4.43 -10.97
CA LEU A 62 -1.93 3.49 -12.06
C LEU A 62 -3.12 3.86 -12.95
N ALA A 63 -4.20 4.35 -12.37
CA ALA A 63 -5.38 4.73 -13.12
C ALA A 63 -5.14 5.87 -14.11
N GLU A 64 -4.20 6.78 -13.85
CA GLU A 64 -3.80 7.78 -14.83
C GLU A 64 -3.28 7.15 -16.13
N ARG A 65 -2.61 5.98 -16.03
CA ARG A 65 -2.15 5.23 -17.21
C ARG A 65 -3.31 4.55 -17.93
N PHE A 66 -4.27 3.98 -17.19
CA PHE A 66 -5.47 3.40 -17.79
C PHE A 66 -6.33 4.46 -18.49
N ALA A 67 -6.41 5.68 -17.95
CA ALA A 67 -7.07 6.80 -18.60
C ALA A 67 -6.44 7.15 -19.96
N ILE A 68 -5.10 7.12 -20.05
CA ILE A 68 -4.39 7.34 -21.32
C ILE A 68 -4.70 6.21 -22.32
N LEU A 69 -4.72 4.95 -21.86
CA LEU A 69 -5.04 3.79 -22.72
C LEU A 69 -6.48 3.85 -23.25
N GLU A 70 -7.43 4.27 -22.43
CA GLU A 70 -8.81 4.49 -22.86
C GLU A 70 -8.90 5.60 -23.90
N ALA A 71 -8.29 6.75 -23.64
CA ALA A 71 -8.29 7.85 -24.61
C ALA A 71 -7.65 7.43 -25.94
N ALA A 72 -6.61 6.59 -25.89
CA ALA A 72 -5.99 6.04 -27.09
C ALA A 72 -6.92 5.12 -27.88
N LEU A 73 -7.67 4.23 -27.21
CA LEU A 73 -8.65 3.38 -27.90
C LEU A 73 -9.83 4.17 -28.47
N VAL A 74 -10.35 5.14 -27.70
CA VAL A 74 -11.48 5.99 -28.12
C VAL A 74 -11.09 6.82 -29.35
N THR A 75 -9.93 7.48 -29.32
CA THR A 75 -9.43 8.25 -30.48
C THR A 75 -8.99 7.36 -31.64
N GLY A 76 -8.69 6.09 -31.38
CA GLY A 76 -8.38 5.06 -32.37
C GLY A 76 -9.60 4.34 -32.95
N ALA A 77 -10.82 4.77 -32.65
CA ALA A 77 -12.06 4.09 -33.07
C ALA A 77 -12.16 3.86 -34.59
N SER A 78 -11.66 4.81 -35.40
CA SER A 78 -11.66 4.67 -36.87
C SER A 78 -10.74 3.57 -37.40
N ILE A 79 -9.76 3.15 -36.59
CA ILE A 79 -8.77 2.12 -36.94
C ILE A 79 -9.20 0.77 -36.38
N THR A 80 -9.66 0.75 -35.13
CA THR A 80 -10.06 -0.49 -34.43
C THR A 80 -11.47 -0.94 -34.80
N GLY A 81 -12.33 -0.02 -35.24
CA GLY A 81 -13.76 -0.25 -35.42
C GLY A 81 -14.53 -0.35 -34.11
N TRP A 82 -13.89 -0.11 -32.96
CA TRP A 82 -14.52 -0.22 -31.66
C TRP A 82 -15.35 1.02 -31.36
N SER A 83 -16.52 0.82 -30.73
CA SER A 83 -17.26 1.92 -30.15
C SER A 83 -16.52 2.47 -28.93
N GLU A 84 -16.88 3.71 -28.56
CA GLU A 84 -16.38 4.31 -27.34
C GLU A 84 -16.70 3.45 -26.11
N GLN A 85 -17.92 2.90 -26.04
CA GLN A 85 -18.32 2.03 -24.92
C GLN A 85 -17.49 0.74 -24.89
N ALA A 86 -17.28 0.07 -26.03
CA ALA A 86 -16.47 -1.14 -26.10
C ALA A 86 -15.02 -0.87 -25.68
N SER A 87 -14.47 0.29 -26.06
CA SER A 87 -13.14 0.74 -25.65
C SER A 87 -13.05 0.91 -24.13
N ARG A 88 -14.04 1.58 -23.53
CA ARG A 88 -14.11 1.78 -22.07
C ARG A 88 -14.24 0.45 -21.32
N ASP A 89 -15.11 -0.44 -21.78
CA ASP A 89 -15.35 -1.74 -21.14
C ASP A 89 -14.10 -2.63 -21.17
N ALA A 90 -13.35 -2.64 -22.27
CA ALA A 90 -12.11 -3.42 -22.40
C ALA A 90 -11.01 -2.93 -21.41
N ILE A 91 -10.84 -1.61 -21.27
CA ILE A 91 -9.88 -1.03 -20.34
C ILE A 91 -10.32 -1.25 -18.89
N GLN A 92 -11.61 -1.07 -18.59
CA GLN A 92 -12.15 -1.32 -17.24
C GLN A 92 -12.02 -2.79 -16.84
N HIS A 93 -12.28 -3.72 -17.75
CA HIS A 93 -12.09 -5.15 -17.50
C HIS A 93 -10.63 -5.47 -17.14
N SER A 94 -9.69 -4.93 -17.91
CA SER A 94 -8.26 -5.10 -17.68
C SER A 94 -7.81 -4.51 -16.34
N PHE A 95 -8.35 -3.34 -15.96
CA PHE A 95 -8.11 -2.74 -14.66
C PHE A 95 -8.66 -3.58 -13.51
N ASN A 96 -9.90 -4.07 -13.63
CA ASN A 96 -10.52 -4.90 -12.58
C ASN A 96 -9.74 -6.21 -12.39
N ALA A 97 -9.25 -6.81 -13.48
CA ALA A 97 -8.38 -7.98 -13.41
C ALA A 97 -7.05 -7.67 -12.70
N TRP A 98 -6.45 -6.51 -12.99
CA TRP A 98 -5.25 -6.04 -12.31
C TRP A 98 -5.49 -5.80 -10.81
N VAL A 99 -6.57 -5.11 -10.43
CA VAL A 99 -6.91 -4.86 -9.01
C VAL A 99 -7.19 -6.17 -8.27
N LYS A 100 -7.79 -7.16 -8.93
CA LYS A 100 -8.00 -8.49 -8.34
C LYS A 100 -6.69 -9.18 -8.00
N GLU A 101 -5.68 -9.07 -8.86
CA GLU A 101 -4.38 -9.72 -8.70
C GLU A 101 -3.46 -8.98 -7.72
N PHE A 102 -3.38 -7.65 -7.83
CA PHE A 102 -2.42 -6.84 -7.06
C PHE A 102 -3.04 -6.14 -5.84
N GLY A 103 -4.36 -6.19 -5.69
CA GLY A 103 -5.08 -5.56 -4.59
C GLY A 103 -5.26 -4.05 -4.75
N THR A 104 -5.76 -3.42 -3.67
CA THR A 104 -6.16 -2.00 -3.66
C THR A 104 -5.13 -1.09 -2.97
N GLY A 105 -3.92 -1.58 -2.69
CA GLY A 105 -2.93 -0.89 -1.84
C GLY A 105 -3.26 -0.90 -0.34
N ASN A 106 -4.54 -0.93 0.04
CA ASN A 106 -4.95 -1.09 1.45
C ASN A 106 -4.57 -2.43 2.05
N LYS A 107 -4.51 -3.49 1.23
CA LYS A 107 -4.12 -4.82 1.71
C LYS A 107 -2.70 -4.82 2.29
N GLU A 108 -1.77 -4.07 1.70
CA GLU A 108 -0.40 -3.96 2.23
C GLU A 108 -0.40 -3.22 3.57
N HIS A 109 -1.16 -2.13 3.68
CA HIS A 109 -1.30 -1.40 4.95
C HIS A 109 -1.95 -2.27 6.04
N GLN A 110 -2.98 -3.02 5.67
CA GLN A 110 -3.67 -3.95 6.56
C GLN A 110 -2.72 -5.06 7.04
N GLN A 111 -1.93 -5.64 6.13
CA GLN A 111 -0.90 -6.63 6.50
C GLN A 111 0.14 -6.07 7.46
N ILE A 112 0.56 -4.81 7.29
CA ILE A 112 1.49 -4.14 8.21
C ILE A 112 0.88 -4.04 9.63
N ILE A 113 -0.39 -3.63 9.72
CA ILE A 113 -1.12 -3.52 10.98
C ILE A 113 -1.25 -4.91 11.63
N GLU A 114 -1.79 -5.89 10.88
CA GLU A 114 -2.00 -7.26 11.33
C GLU A 114 -0.69 -7.91 11.80
N GLN A 115 0.43 -7.68 11.11
CA GLN A 115 1.73 -8.23 11.49
C GLN A 115 2.27 -7.62 12.79
N CYS A 116 2.09 -6.31 12.99
CA CYS A 116 2.45 -5.65 14.25
C CYS A 116 1.60 -6.17 15.41
N GLU A 117 0.28 -6.26 15.22
CA GLU A 117 -0.65 -6.78 16.21
C GLU A 117 -0.38 -8.24 16.56
N ALA A 118 -0.13 -9.09 15.56
CA ALA A 118 0.21 -10.49 15.77
C ALA A 118 1.46 -10.64 16.64
N PHE A 119 2.48 -9.81 16.43
CA PHE A 119 3.68 -9.81 17.27
C PHE A 119 3.36 -9.37 18.71
N LEU A 120 2.58 -8.30 18.89
CA LEU A 120 2.22 -7.81 20.23
C LEU A 120 1.31 -8.80 20.97
N ASN A 121 0.39 -9.48 20.28
CA ASN A 121 -0.47 -10.49 20.87
C ASN A 121 0.32 -11.74 21.29
N ALA A 122 1.26 -12.20 20.45
CA ALA A 122 2.09 -13.37 20.76
C ALA A 122 3.15 -13.10 21.83
N TYR A 123 3.75 -11.90 21.82
CA TYR A 123 4.98 -11.62 22.57
C TYR A 123 4.92 -10.42 23.52
N GLY A 124 3.84 -9.63 23.49
CA GLY A 124 3.67 -8.44 24.31
C GLY A 124 3.81 -8.72 25.81
N LEU A 125 3.32 -9.88 26.26
CA LEU A 125 3.42 -10.27 27.66
C LEU A 125 4.70 -11.02 28.04
N SER A 126 5.36 -11.67 27.08
CA SER A 126 6.48 -12.59 27.33
C SER A 126 7.86 -11.99 27.01
N ARG A 127 7.96 -11.11 26.01
CA ARG A 127 9.24 -10.53 25.55
C ARG A 127 9.43 -9.05 25.92
N PHE A 128 8.43 -8.41 26.53
CA PHE A 128 8.55 -7.03 27.01
C PHE A 128 8.55 -6.97 28.53
N ALA A 129 9.64 -6.45 29.11
CA ALA A 129 9.78 -6.30 30.55
C ALA A 129 8.81 -5.22 31.08
N PRO A 130 8.03 -5.49 32.14
CA PRO A 130 7.18 -4.47 32.75
C PRO A 130 8.04 -3.37 33.38
N LEU A 131 7.56 -2.12 33.30
CA LEU A 131 8.14 -0.98 34.01
C LEU A 131 7.22 -0.53 35.14
N PRO A 132 7.74 -0.37 36.37
CA PRO A 132 9.13 -0.66 36.80
C PRO A 132 9.46 -2.16 36.75
N TYR A 133 10.71 -2.50 36.42
CA TYR A 133 11.18 -3.89 36.37
C TYR A 133 11.56 -4.35 37.78
N ASP A 134 11.02 -5.48 38.22
CA ASP A 134 11.35 -6.08 39.51
C ASP A 134 12.65 -6.89 39.39
N PRO A 135 13.73 -6.52 40.10
CA PRO A 135 15.01 -7.23 40.04
C PRO A 135 14.94 -8.69 40.51
N SER A 136 13.91 -9.07 41.26
CA SER A 136 13.69 -10.44 41.71
C SER A 136 13.01 -11.33 40.65
N SER A 137 12.50 -10.71 39.57
CA SER A 137 11.92 -11.44 38.45
C SER A 137 12.97 -12.20 37.65
N MET A 138 12.58 -13.36 37.12
CA MET A 138 13.45 -14.10 36.21
C MET A 138 13.78 -13.27 34.96
N PRO A 139 14.99 -13.42 34.38
CA PRO A 139 15.34 -12.78 33.13
C PRO A 139 14.39 -13.18 32.01
N ILE A 140 13.97 -12.21 31.21
CA ILE A 140 13.16 -12.45 30.01
C ILE A 140 14.06 -12.88 28.87
N ARG A 141 13.77 -14.03 28.27
CA ARG A 141 14.46 -14.52 27.07
C ARG A 141 14.08 -13.67 25.86
N ASP A 142 15.06 -13.37 25.00
CA ASP A 142 14.88 -12.64 23.74
C ASP A 142 14.15 -11.29 23.91
N LEU A 143 14.57 -10.51 24.90
CA LEU A 143 13.95 -9.25 25.30
C LEU A 143 13.76 -8.31 24.09
N ALA A 144 12.49 -8.02 23.78
CA ALA A 144 12.04 -7.18 22.68
C ALA A 144 11.96 -5.68 23.04
N GLY A 145 11.88 -5.39 24.34
CA GLY A 145 11.76 -4.03 24.86
C GLY A 145 11.12 -4.00 26.24
N TYR A 146 10.45 -2.88 26.52
CA TYR A 146 9.77 -2.64 27.79
C TYR A 146 8.30 -2.32 27.58
N ARG A 147 7.45 -2.64 28.56
CA ARG A 147 6.03 -2.27 28.54
C ARG A 147 5.63 -1.47 29.76
N LYS A 148 4.67 -0.57 29.61
CA LYS A 148 4.10 0.22 30.70
C LYS A 148 2.60 0.43 30.46
N ARG A 149 1.78 0.33 31.49
CA ARG A 149 0.39 0.80 31.44
C ARG A 149 0.34 2.33 31.44
N LYS A 150 -0.57 2.91 30.65
CA LYS A 150 -0.75 4.38 30.60
C LYS A 150 -1.23 4.96 31.95
N SER A 151 -2.00 4.20 32.73
CA SER A 151 -2.44 4.58 34.07
C SER A 151 -2.34 3.38 35.03
N SER A 152 -2.64 3.62 36.31
CA SER A 152 -2.64 2.59 37.36
C SER A 152 -3.86 1.67 37.32
N HIS A 153 -4.83 1.92 36.44
CA HIS A 153 -5.99 1.04 36.26
C HIS A 153 -5.58 -0.21 35.47
N ASP A 154 -6.14 -1.37 35.83
CA ASP A 154 -5.75 -2.66 35.23
C ASP A 154 -6.17 -2.81 33.75
N ASP A 155 -7.18 -2.07 33.33
CA ASP A 155 -7.69 -1.96 31.95
C ASP A 155 -6.93 -0.92 31.10
N ALA A 156 -5.95 -0.23 31.68
CA ALA A 156 -5.24 0.82 30.97
C ALA A 156 -4.43 0.25 29.79
N PRO A 157 -4.46 0.90 28.61
CA PRO A 157 -3.75 0.42 27.44
C PRO A 157 -2.24 0.28 27.71
N LEU A 158 -1.65 -0.79 27.20
CA LEU A 158 -0.21 -0.99 27.23
C LEU A 158 0.49 -0.14 26.16
N VAL A 159 1.62 0.42 26.57
CA VAL A 159 2.59 1.08 25.70
C VAL A 159 3.84 0.23 25.68
N PHE A 160 4.34 -0.07 24.49
CA PHE A 160 5.52 -0.89 24.26
C PHE A 160 6.67 -0.05 23.72
N TYR A 161 7.72 0.10 24.52
CA TYR A 161 9.00 0.70 24.15
C TYR A 161 9.88 -0.37 23.51
N THR A 162 9.76 -0.51 22.19
CA THR A 162 10.35 -1.59 21.39
C THR A 162 11.76 -1.24 20.93
N PHE A 163 12.70 -2.17 21.06
CA PHE A 163 14.07 -1.95 20.59
C PHE A 163 14.12 -1.84 19.05
N PRO A 164 15.01 -1.00 18.49
CA PRO A 164 15.12 -0.82 17.05
C PRO A 164 15.40 -2.13 16.31
N ALA A 165 16.31 -2.97 16.84
CA ALA A 165 16.63 -4.25 16.20
C ALA A 165 15.40 -5.17 16.10
N THR A 166 14.62 -5.29 17.17
CA THR A 166 13.38 -6.07 17.19
C THR A 166 12.36 -5.51 16.21
N PHE A 167 12.13 -4.19 16.26
CA PHE A 167 11.16 -3.54 15.38
C PHE A 167 11.52 -3.73 13.90
N GLU A 168 12.78 -3.48 13.53
CA GLU A 168 13.23 -3.46 12.14
C GLU A 168 13.47 -4.86 11.56
N LYS A 169 13.93 -5.82 12.37
CA LYS A 169 14.34 -7.16 11.89
C LYS A 169 13.31 -8.25 12.14
N GLU A 170 12.44 -8.08 13.13
CA GLU A 170 11.44 -9.09 13.50
C GLU A 170 10.02 -8.59 13.18
N ILE A 171 9.62 -7.44 13.71
CA ILE A 171 8.25 -6.94 13.55
C ILE A 171 8.00 -6.49 12.11
N ALA A 172 8.90 -5.69 11.55
CA ALA A 172 8.81 -5.19 10.18
C ALA A 172 9.42 -6.15 9.14
N GLN A 173 9.65 -7.42 9.49
CA GLN A 173 10.27 -8.39 8.59
C GLN A 173 9.50 -8.49 7.27
N GLY A 174 10.21 -8.40 6.16
CA GLY A 174 9.62 -8.42 4.80
C GLY A 174 9.18 -7.04 4.29
N PHE A 175 9.20 -6.00 5.13
CA PHE A 175 8.83 -4.63 4.76
C PHE A 175 10.00 -3.65 4.90
N ASN A 176 9.89 -2.49 4.25
CA ASN A 176 10.77 -1.37 4.56
C ASN A 176 10.39 -0.78 5.93
N ALA A 177 11.30 -0.79 6.91
CA ALA A 177 11.01 -0.36 8.28
C ALA A 177 10.48 1.08 8.40
N ARG A 178 10.91 1.99 7.51
CA ARG A 178 10.43 3.39 7.51
C ARG A 178 8.99 3.49 6.99
N GLN A 179 8.67 2.72 5.95
CA GLN A 179 7.29 2.61 5.45
C GLN A 179 6.39 1.95 6.50
N PHE A 180 6.86 0.85 7.11
CA PHE A 180 6.15 0.13 8.16
C PHE A 180 5.80 1.06 9.33
N ALA A 181 6.79 1.80 9.84
CA ALA A 181 6.58 2.77 10.92
C ALA A 181 5.60 3.90 10.54
N ARG A 182 5.67 4.39 9.29
CA ARG A 182 4.74 5.41 8.78
C ARG A 182 3.30 4.92 8.76
N VAL A 183 3.07 3.70 8.29
CA VAL A 183 1.72 3.10 8.23
C VAL A 183 1.17 2.91 9.64
N LEU A 184 1.98 2.39 10.57
CA LEU A 184 1.56 2.24 11.97
C LEU A 184 1.29 3.59 12.65
N ALA A 185 2.08 4.64 12.35
CA ALA A 185 1.85 5.98 12.87
C ALA A 185 0.52 6.56 12.36
N ALA A 186 0.25 6.42 11.05
CA ALA A 186 -1.03 6.83 10.46
C ALA A 186 -2.23 6.07 11.04
N ALA A 187 -2.04 4.81 11.46
CA ALA A 187 -3.05 4.00 12.13
C ALA A 187 -3.17 4.26 13.64
N GLY A 188 -2.36 5.16 14.21
CA GLY A 188 -2.36 5.44 15.65
C GLY A 188 -1.68 4.36 16.52
N LEU A 189 -1.04 3.37 15.91
CA LEU A 189 -0.37 2.25 16.58
C LEU A 189 1.09 2.57 16.96
N LEU A 190 1.65 3.65 16.44
CA LEU A 190 3.01 4.10 16.71
C LEU A 190 3.03 5.59 17.05
N SER A 191 3.72 5.97 18.11
CA SER A 191 3.91 7.39 18.44
C SER A 191 4.94 8.06 17.55
N GLU A 192 4.55 9.18 16.95
CA GLU A 192 5.50 10.08 16.29
C GLU A 192 6.32 10.88 17.33
N PRO A 193 7.64 11.03 17.14
CA PRO A 193 8.46 11.83 18.03
C PRO A 193 8.13 13.32 17.89
N SER A 194 8.17 14.05 19.02
CA SER A 194 7.95 15.51 19.04
C SER A 194 8.92 16.31 18.16
N SER A 195 10.06 15.73 17.81
CA SER A 195 11.05 16.35 16.90
C SER A 195 10.62 16.35 15.43
N GLY A 196 9.58 15.61 15.05
CA GLY A 196 9.14 15.44 13.66
C GLY A 196 10.14 14.68 12.76
N ARG A 197 11.24 14.16 13.32
CA ARG A 197 12.30 13.48 12.57
C ARG A 197 12.38 12.00 12.91
N GLY A 198 12.06 11.15 11.93
CA GLY A 198 12.06 9.70 12.09
C GLY A 198 10.91 9.20 12.97
N TYR A 199 11.02 7.97 13.44
CA TYR A 199 9.97 7.28 14.21
C TYR A 199 10.49 6.70 15.54
N GLN A 200 11.76 6.95 15.86
CA GLN A 200 12.38 6.56 17.12
C GLN A 200 12.36 7.73 18.10
N GLN A 201 12.16 7.44 19.38
CA GLN A 201 12.25 8.41 20.46
C GLN A 201 12.99 7.84 21.68
N LYS A 202 13.32 8.71 22.63
CA LYS A 202 13.97 8.27 23.88
C LYS A 202 12.97 7.53 24.77
N SER A 203 13.38 6.39 25.29
CA SER A 203 12.64 5.68 26.33
C SER A 203 12.52 6.53 27.60
N PRO A 204 11.59 6.19 28.51
CA PRO A 204 11.69 6.58 29.91
C PRO A 204 13.06 6.18 30.48
N ARG A 205 13.48 6.84 31.56
CA ARG A 205 14.70 6.42 32.27
C ARG A 205 14.48 5.04 32.86
N ILE A 206 15.30 4.09 32.43
CA ILE A 206 15.32 2.71 32.89
C ILE A 206 16.72 2.49 33.43
N ASP A 207 16.82 2.27 34.74
CA ASP A 207 18.10 2.12 35.45
C ASP A 207 19.11 3.25 35.15
N GLY A 208 18.61 4.49 35.11
CA GLY A 208 19.39 5.68 34.83
C GLY A 208 19.77 5.90 33.36
N ARG A 209 19.40 4.99 32.46
CA ARG A 209 19.71 5.06 31.02
C ARG A 209 18.47 5.38 30.20
N GLN A 210 18.69 6.01 29.04
CA GLN A 210 17.68 6.19 28.00
C GLN A 210 18.22 5.67 26.68
N ILE A 211 17.39 4.94 25.96
CA ILE A 211 17.72 4.33 24.68
C ILE A 211 16.73 4.79 23.61
N ASN A 212 17.12 4.70 22.35
CA ASN A 212 16.20 4.96 21.24
C ASN A 212 15.30 3.75 21.06
N VAL A 213 13.99 4.00 20.94
CA VAL A 213 12.95 2.97 20.83
C VAL A 213 11.87 3.41 19.87
N TYR A 214 11.18 2.44 19.27
CA TYR A 214 9.87 2.64 18.66
C TYR A 214 8.81 2.47 19.75
N VAL A 215 7.81 3.35 19.78
CA VAL A 215 6.77 3.31 20.82
C VAL A 215 5.47 2.87 20.20
N LEU A 216 5.10 1.61 20.45
CA LEU A 216 3.90 0.98 19.95
C LEU A 216 2.78 1.04 20.99
N HIS A 217 1.55 1.14 20.54
CA HIS A 217 0.35 1.10 21.38
C HIS A 217 -0.41 -0.18 21.08
N GLN A 218 -0.92 -0.83 22.12
CA GLN A 218 -1.96 -1.83 21.93
C GLN A 218 -3.22 -1.13 21.46
N VAL A 219 -3.90 -1.70 20.45
CA VAL A 219 -5.26 -1.26 20.12
C VAL A 219 -6.11 -1.56 21.33
N ALA A 220 -6.90 -0.58 21.80
CA ALA A 220 -7.95 -0.90 22.74
C ALA A 220 -8.86 -1.91 22.03
N GLU A 221 -9.01 -3.12 22.57
CA GLU A 221 -10.15 -3.95 22.19
C GLU A 221 -11.37 -3.06 22.40
N GLY A 222 -12.06 -2.73 21.31
CA GLY A 222 -13.22 -1.87 21.37
C GLY A 222 -14.19 -2.48 22.37
N GLY A 223 -14.33 -1.83 23.53
CA GLY A 223 -15.58 -1.92 24.25
C GLY A 223 -16.64 -1.43 23.28
N GLU A 224 -17.49 -2.34 22.83
CA GLU A 224 -18.78 -1.98 22.31
C GLU A 224 -19.47 -1.17 23.42
N GLU A 225 -19.55 0.16 23.23
CA GLU A 225 -20.57 1.00 23.84
C GLU A 225 -21.61 1.36 22.78
#